data_AF-A0A5B1RBF9-F1
#
_entry.id   AF-A0A5B1RBF9-F1
#
_cell.length_a   1.000
_cell.length_b   1.000
_cell.length_c   1.000
_cell.angle_alpha   90.00
_cell.angle_beta   90.00
_cell.angle_gamma   90.00
#
_symmetry.space_group_name_H-M   'P 1'
#
loop_
_entity.id
_entity.type
_entity.pdbx_description
1 polymer ?
#
loop_
_entity_poly.entity_id
_entity_poly.type
_entity_poly.pdbx_seq_one_letter_code
_entity_poly.pdbx_strand_id
1 'polypeptide(L)'
;MLSPSGAPPKLSQSLSIGTKEAKVAYKLKGIIYLGGNHFTSRIVGSQGEVWYHDGIATKEKCLHEGKLNTIEDIHHVRDRTSCMTIYGIV
;
A
#
# COMPACT_ATOMS: atom_id res chain seq x y z
N MET A 1 21.63 -3.78 13.97
CA MET A 1 20.73 -2.98 13.12
C MET A 1 20.08 -1.93 14.00
N LEU A 2 20.18 -0.65 13.63
CA LEU A 2 19.48 0.42 14.35
C LEU A 2 17.98 0.20 14.14
N SER A 3 17.24 -0.07 15.22
CA SER A 3 15.79 0.07 15.17
C SER A 3 15.50 1.56 14.91
N PRO A 4 14.67 1.90 13.91
CA PRO A 4 14.25 3.28 13.76
C PRO A 4 13.57 3.72 15.04
N SER A 5 14.14 4.74 15.70
CA SER A 5 13.55 5.35 16.90
C SER A 5 12.36 6.21 16.47
N GLY A 6 11.18 5.62 16.46
CA GLY A 6 9.92 6.28 16.14
C GLY A 6 8.91 5.27 15.63
N ALA A 7 7.62 5.49 15.91
CA ALA A 7 6.59 4.72 15.24
C ALA A 7 6.73 4.94 13.72
N PRO A 8 6.66 3.88 12.89
CA PRO A 8 6.72 4.05 11.45
C PRO A 8 5.60 5.01 11.01
N PRO A 9 5.83 5.85 9.99
CA PRO A 9 4.82 6.77 9.51
C PRO A 9 3.54 6.01 9.16
N LYS A 10 2.41 6.48 9.71
CA LYS A 10 1.09 5.89 9.43
C LYS A 10 0.81 6.04 7.94
N LEU A 11 0.50 4.92 7.28
CA LEU A 11 0.13 4.93 5.88
C LEU A 11 -1.26 5.53 5.77
N SER A 12 -1.45 6.41 4.79
CA SER A 12 -2.71 7.10 4.55
C SER A 12 -3.32 6.64 3.23
N GLN A 13 -4.65 6.57 3.17
CA GLN A 13 -5.35 6.27 1.92
C GLN A 13 -5.29 7.45 0.92
N SER A 14 -4.93 8.64 1.40
CA SER A 14 -4.74 9.84 0.57
C SER A 14 -3.59 10.70 1.07
N LEU A 15 -2.94 11.38 0.14
CA LEU A 15 -1.84 12.28 0.39
C LEU A 15 -2.11 13.59 -0.33
N SER A 16 -1.88 14.74 0.32
CA SER A 16 -1.96 16.05 -0.33
C SER A 16 -0.57 16.66 -0.38
N ILE A 17 -0.11 17.02 -1.59
CA ILE A 17 1.21 17.62 -1.82
C ILE A 17 1.00 18.97 -2.50
N GLY A 18 1.70 19.99 -2.03
CA GLY A 18 1.68 21.32 -2.64
C GLY A 18 2.01 22.44 -1.64
N THR A 19 1.84 23.67 -2.10
CA THR A 19 2.01 24.87 -1.27
C THR A 19 0.78 25.08 -0.38
N LYS A 20 0.78 26.16 0.42
CA LYS A 20 -0.42 26.52 1.20
C LYS A 20 -1.56 26.96 0.28
N GLU A 21 -1.24 27.57 -0.85
CA GLU A 21 -2.16 28.17 -1.81
C GLU A 21 -2.66 27.16 -2.85
N ALA A 22 -1.84 26.15 -3.20
CA ALA A 22 -2.19 25.14 -4.18
C ALA A 22 -1.76 23.75 -3.70
N LYS A 23 -2.75 22.86 -3.52
CA LYS A 23 -2.52 21.45 -3.16
C LYS A 23 -3.14 20.53 -4.20
N VAL A 24 -2.41 19.49 -4.54
CA VAL A 24 -2.92 18.38 -5.34
C VAL A 24 -3.18 17.20 -4.41
N ALA A 25 -4.38 16.63 -4.52
CA ALA A 25 -4.77 15.44 -3.78
C ALA A 25 -4.40 14.19 -4.59
N TYR A 26 -3.75 13.25 -3.93
CA TYR A 26 -3.38 11.95 -4.45
C TYR A 26 -4.11 10.86 -3.67
N LYS A 27 -4.45 9.78 -4.36
CA LYS A 27 -5.04 8.59 -3.76
C LYS A 27 -4.04 7.45 -3.77
N LEU A 28 -4.09 6.61 -2.74
CA LEU A 28 -3.31 5.39 -2.69
C LEU A 28 -3.70 4.48 -3.88
N LYS A 29 -2.69 4.03 -4.63
CA LYS A 29 -2.83 3.15 -5.80
C LYS A 29 -2.12 1.81 -5.66
N GLY A 30 -1.13 1.73 -4.76
CA GLY A 30 -0.46 0.47 -4.49
C GLY A 30 0.38 0.50 -3.23
N ILE A 31 0.65 -0.70 -2.72
CA ILE A 31 1.52 -0.94 -1.57
C ILE A 31 2.42 -2.11 -1.92
N ILE A 32 3.73 -1.97 -1.68
CA ILE A 32 4.70 -3.07 -1.74
C ILE A 32 5.08 -3.46 -0.32
N TYR A 33 5.08 -4.77 -0.06
CA TYR A 33 5.41 -5.40 1.21
C TYR A 33 6.67 -6.24 1.06
N LEU A 34 7.53 -6.22 2.09
CA LEU A 34 8.74 -7.02 2.17
C LEU A 34 8.68 -7.95 3.39
N GLY A 35 9.04 -9.21 3.19
CA GLY A 35 9.32 -10.17 4.26
C GLY A 35 9.98 -11.43 3.68
N GLY A 36 10.93 -12.02 4.42
CA GLY A 36 11.66 -13.21 3.96
C GLY A 36 12.41 -13.03 2.63
N ASN A 37 12.94 -11.83 2.36
CA ASN A 37 13.57 -11.46 1.08
C ASN A 37 12.66 -11.61 -0.17
N HIS A 38 11.34 -11.56 0.04
CA HIS A 38 10.34 -11.66 -1.02
C HIS A 38 9.40 -10.46 -0.99
N PHE A 39 9.14 -9.86 -2.16
CA PHE A 39 8.21 -8.77 -2.31
C PHE A 39 6.82 -9.28 -2.68
N THR A 40 5.80 -8.69 -2.07
CA THR A 40 4.40 -8.88 -2.46
C THR A 40 3.71 -7.52 -2.55
N SER A 41 2.54 -7.45 -3.18
CA SER A 41 1.88 -6.16 -3.39
C SER A 41 0.38 -6.22 -3.16
N ARG A 42 -0.18 -5.05 -2.82
CA ARG A 42 -1.60 -4.74 -3.00
C ARG A 42 -1.74 -3.66 -4.05
N ILE A 43 -2.66 -3.84 -4.98
CA ILE A 43 -3.03 -2.89 -6.02
C ILE A 43 -4.39 -2.32 -5.67
N VAL A 44 -4.52 -1.00 -5.66
CA VAL A 44 -5.78 -0.30 -5.39
C VAL A 44 -6.31 0.29 -6.68
N GLY A 45 -7.43 -0.26 -7.15
CA GLY A 45 -8.07 0.19 -8.36
C GLY A 45 -8.91 1.47 -8.19
N SER A 46 -9.59 1.86 -9.26
CA SER A 46 -10.25 3.17 -9.37
C SER A 46 -11.44 3.32 -8.40
N GLN A 47 -12.16 2.24 -8.12
CA GLN A 47 -13.30 2.24 -7.20
C GLN A 47 -12.92 1.68 -5.82
N GLY A 48 -11.62 1.71 -5.49
CA GLY A 48 -11.08 1.24 -4.22
C GLY A 48 -11.01 -0.28 -4.07
N GLU A 49 -11.20 -1.05 -5.13
CA GLU A 49 -10.93 -2.50 -5.16
C GLU A 49 -9.46 -2.79 -4.83
N VAL A 50 -9.24 -3.77 -3.95
CA VAL A 50 -7.90 -4.17 -3.51
C VAL A 50 -7.59 -5.56 -4.04
N TRP A 51 -6.43 -5.68 -4.67
CA TRP A 51 -5.94 -6.92 -5.27
C TRP A 51 -4.56 -7.26 -4.72
N TYR A 52 -4.39 -8.45 -4.15
CA TYR A 52 -3.11 -8.94 -3.64
C TYR A 52 -2.35 -9.79 -4.66
N HIS A 53 -1.04 -9.62 -4.71
CA HIS A 53 -0.15 -10.38 -5.59
C HIS A 53 1.11 -10.83 -4.86
N ASP A 54 1.36 -12.13 -4.82
CA ASP A 54 2.54 -12.75 -4.20
C ASP A 54 3.57 -13.19 -5.25
N GLY A 55 3.21 -13.31 -6.54
CA GLY A 55 4.13 -13.69 -7.63
C GLY A 55 4.61 -15.15 -7.58
N ILE A 56 5.03 -15.64 -6.42
CA ILE A 56 5.36 -17.06 -6.18
C ILE A 56 4.08 -17.86 -6.01
N ALA A 57 3.21 -17.45 -5.07
CA ALA A 57 1.98 -18.17 -4.76
C ALA A 57 0.86 -17.87 -5.77
N THR A 58 0.70 -16.60 -6.17
CA THR A 58 -0.40 -16.19 -7.05
C THR A 58 -0.10 -16.35 -8.54
N LYS A 59 1.15 -16.64 -8.91
CA LYS A 59 1.63 -16.71 -10.30
C LYS A 59 1.21 -15.46 -11.08
N GLU A 60 0.56 -15.60 -12.23
CA GLU A 60 0.08 -14.49 -13.07
C GLU A 60 -1.18 -13.81 -12.56
N LYS A 61 -1.80 -14.31 -11.48
CA LYS A 61 -3.08 -13.81 -10.98
C LYS A 61 -2.91 -12.86 -9.79
N CYS A 62 -3.94 -12.05 -9.57
CA CYS A 62 -4.11 -11.30 -8.33
C CYS A 62 -5.35 -11.83 -7.60
N LEU A 63 -5.32 -11.81 -6.27
CA LEU A 63 -6.43 -12.23 -5.41
C LEU A 63 -7.23 -11.00 -4.99
N HIS A 64 -8.52 -10.99 -5.24
CA HIS A 64 -9.40 -9.90 -4.78
C HIS A 64 -9.57 -9.98 -3.25
N GLU A 65 -9.24 -8.89 -2.54
CA GLU A 65 -9.34 -8.81 -1.08
C GLU A 65 -10.49 -7.89 -0.61
N GLY A 66 -11.27 -7.32 -1.54
CA GLY A 66 -12.42 -6.47 -1.22
C GLY A 66 -12.15 -4.99 -1.50
N LYS A 67 -12.66 -4.10 -0.63
CA LYS A 67 -12.56 -2.65 -0.80
C LYS A 67 -11.54 -2.07 0.18
N LEU A 68 -10.88 -0.98 -0.20
CA LEU A 68 -9.82 -0.37 0.61
C LEU A 68 -10.30 0.06 2.01
N ASN A 69 -11.54 0.50 2.12
CA ASN A 69 -12.16 0.87 3.40
C ASN A 69 -12.51 -0.34 4.29
N THR A 70 -12.46 -1.56 3.77
CA THR A 70 -12.66 -2.80 4.54
C THR A 70 -11.35 -3.47 4.94
N ILE A 71 -10.19 -2.94 4.49
CA ILE A 71 -8.88 -3.44 4.90
C ILE A 71 -8.48 -2.78 6.22
N GLU A 72 -8.45 -3.58 7.30
CA GLU A 72 -8.12 -3.10 8.65
C GLU A 72 -6.64 -2.68 8.77
N ASP A 73 -5.74 -3.50 8.22
CA ASP A 73 -4.30 -3.25 8.25
C ASP A 73 -3.71 -3.20 6.83
N ILE A 74 -3.31 -2.00 6.43
CA ILE A 74 -2.60 -1.75 5.17
C ILE A 74 -1.07 -1.78 5.34
N HIS A 75 -0.56 -1.76 6.57
CA HIS A 75 0.86 -1.85 6.89
C HIS A 75 1.38 -3.28 6.85
N HIS A 76 0.55 -4.24 7.23
CA HIS A 76 0.92 -5.65 7.21
C HIS A 76 0.02 -6.45 6.30
N VAL A 77 0.62 -7.47 5.70
CA VAL A 77 -0.12 -8.53 5.04
C VAL A 77 0.62 -9.83 5.28
N ARG A 78 -0.07 -10.81 5.88
CA ARG A 78 0.54 -12.09 6.26
C ARG A 78 1.77 -11.82 7.16
N ASP A 79 2.94 -12.30 6.76
CA ASP A 79 4.24 -12.18 7.45
C ASP A 79 5.13 -11.02 6.92
N ARG A 80 4.53 -10.04 6.24
CA ARG A 80 5.26 -8.99 5.50
C ARG A 80 4.82 -7.59 5.91
N THR A 81 5.77 -6.66 5.88
CA THR A 81 5.55 -5.25 6.25
C THR A 81 5.69 -4.35 5.02
N SER A 82 4.83 -3.34 4.93
CA SER A 82 4.86 -2.34 3.86
C SER A 82 6.21 -1.63 3.85
N CYS A 83 6.87 -1.59 2.70
CA CYS A 83 8.15 -0.91 2.50
C CYS A 83 8.07 0.21 1.45
N MET A 84 6.99 0.26 0.66
CA MET A 84 6.73 1.34 -0.30
C MET A 84 5.23 1.54 -0.51
N THR A 85 4.81 2.78 -0.70
CA THR A 85 3.45 3.15 -1.11
C THR A 85 3.49 3.98 -2.38
N ILE A 86 2.49 3.76 -3.24
CA ILE A 86 2.36 4.40 -4.55
C ILE A 86 1.08 5.23 -4.52
N TYR A 87 1.20 6.53 -4.78
CA TYR A 87 0.08 7.46 -4.87
C TYR A 87 -0.05 7.99 -6.29
N GLY A 88 -1.28 8.15 -6.76
CA GLY A 88 -1.58 8.69 -8.09
C GLY A 88 -2.60 9.82 -8.02
N ILE A 89 -2.52 10.73 -9.00
CA ILE A 89 -3.55 11.73 -9.26
C ILE A 89 -4.77 11.01 -9.85
N VAL A 90 -5.97 11.46 -9.49
CA VAL A 90 -7.24 11.01 -10.06
C VAL A 90 -7.81 12.09 -10.95
#